data_AF-A0A1T4K4K5-F1
#
_entry.id   AF-A0A1T4K4K5-F1
#
_cell.length_a   1.000
_cell.length_b   1.000
_cell.length_c   1.000
_cell.angle_alpha   90.00
_cell.angle_beta   90.00
_cell.angle_gamma   90.00
#
_symmetry.space_group_name_H-M   'P 1'
#
loop_
_entity.id
_entity.type
_entity.pdbx_description
1 polymer ?
#
loop_
_entity_poly.entity_id
_entity_poly.type
_entity_poly.pdbx_seq_one_letter_code
_entity_poly.pdbx_strand_id
1 'polypeptide(L)'
;MSGTVAFVIALITIIGAGIPVSRYLRAIAPALLFLGLSTLTLLVSFDSSGITFTGAGRDQAAQLCGRAAASVTALLFVALTTPMTEILSLLRKLKLPDLLLDMAVIGYRMLFVFSDAVQQIRTAQSARLGYANYRHSLRALGQLVAAVTLQVWQRAAALDLAASARCNDGSLRFLTPVYGHARRDLAVSLCAGAGLIMIALLPV
;
A
#
# COMPACT_ATOMS: atom_id res chain seq x y z
N MET A 1 19.49 16.54 1.36
CA MET A 1 19.83 15.17 0.90
C MET A 1 18.59 14.29 0.72
N SER A 2 17.85 13.92 1.77
CA SER A 2 16.72 12.98 1.60
C SER A 2 15.51 13.56 0.82
N GLY A 3 15.29 14.89 0.91
CA GLY A 3 14.19 15.55 0.19
C GLY A 3 14.35 15.60 -1.34
N THR A 4 15.59 15.65 -1.86
CA THR A 4 15.83 15.64 -3.31
C THR A 4 15.52 14.29 -3.92
N VAL A 5 15.88 13.20 -3.22
CA VAL A 5 15.51 11.82 -3.61
C VAL A 5 13.99 11.67 -3.70
N ALA A 6 13.25 12.19 -2.70
CA ALA A 6 11.79 12.16 -2.70
C ALA A 6 11.20 12.88 -3.92
N PHE A 7 11.75 14.05 -4.27
CA PHE A 7 11.30 14.82 -5.42
C PHE A 7 11.58 14.10 -6.75
N VAL A 8 12.78 13.52 -6.91
CA VAL A 8 13.14 12.78 -8.12
C VAL A 8 12.24 11.55 -8.31
N ILE A 9 12.00 10.77 -7.24
CA ILE A 9 11.10 9.61 -7.31
C ILE A 9 9.68 10.06 -7.65
N ALA A 10 9.16 11.12 -7.01
CA ALA A 10 7.85 11.66 -7.33
C ALA A 10 7.74 12.10 -8.80
N LEU A 11 8.77 12.76 -9.32
CA LEU A 11 8.83 13.19 -10.73
C LEU A 11 8.82 12.01 -11.70
N ILE A 12 9.64 10.98 -11.43
CA ILE A 12 9.67 9.74 -12.21
C ILE A 12 8.30 9.06 -12.18
N THR A 13 7.63 9.05 -11.02
CA THR A 13 6.31 8.42 -10.88
C THR A 13 5.23 9.18 -11.66
N ILE A 14 5.24 10.50 -11.62
CA ILE A 14 4.24 11.34 -12.31
C ILE A 14 4.47 11.35 -13.82
N ILE A 15 5.70 11.65 -14.26
CA ILE A 15 6.03 11.79 -15.68
C ILE A 15 6.22 10.43 -16.35
N GLY A 16 6.96 9.51 -15.71
CA GLY A 16 7.28 8.21 -16.28
C GLY A 16 6.09 7.26 -16.33
N ALA A 17 5.28 7.20 -15.26
CA ALA A 17 4.10 6.33 -15.22
C ALA A 17 2.80 7.05 -15.67
N GLY A 18 2.86 8.34 -16.04
CA GLY A 18 1.73 9.09 -16.59
C GLY A 18 0.59 9.31 -15.60
N ILE A 19 0.89 9.39 -14.30
CA ILE A 19 -0.12 9.43 -13.24
C ILE A 19 -0.58 10.88 -13.04
N PRO A 20 -1.90 11.16 -13.05
CA PRO A 20 -2.38 12.52 -12.85
C PRO A 20 -2.00 13.02 -11.45
N VAL A 21 -1.42 14.22 -11.42
CA VAL A 21 -0.89 14.89 -10.21
C VAL A 21 -1.93 14.91 -9.08
N SER A 22 -3.21 15.10 -9.41
CA SER A 22 -4.31 15.11 -8.42
C SER A 22 -4.48 13.78 -7.68
N ARG A 23 -4.32 12.63 -8.35
CA ARG A 23 -4.41 11.31 -7.70
C ARG A 23 -3.19 11.05 -6.82
N TYR A 24 -2.02 11.46 -7.29
CA TYR A 24 -0.79 11.34 -6.52
C TYR A 24 -0.86 12.18 -5.23
N LEU A 25 -1.26 13.45 -5.33
CA LEU A 25 -1.43 14.32 -4.15
C LEU A 25 -2.48 13.77 -3.18
N ARG A 26 -3.60 13.24 -3.69
CA ARG A 26 -4.63 12.63 -2.84
C ARG A 26 -4.13 11.38 -2.11
N ALA A 27 -3.25 10.60 -2.73
CA ALA A 27 -2.65 9.42 -2.11
C ALA A 27 -1.61 9.78 -1.03
N ILE A 28 -0.77 10.80 -1.26
CA ILE A 28 0.28 11.20 -0.31
C ILE A 28 -0.23 12.08 0.83
N ALA A 29 -1.39 12.73 0.68
CA ALA A 29 -1.92 13.69 1.65
C ALA A 29 -2.02 13.17 3.10
N PRO A 30 -2.54 11.96 3.39
CA PRO A 30 -2.60 11.45 4.77
C PRO A 30 -1.21 11.30 5.40
N ALA A 31 -0.22 10.85 4.63
CA ALA A 31 1.15 10.71 5.09
C ALA A 31 1.81 12.07 5.37
N LEU A 32 1.57 13.07 4.51
CA LEU A 32 2.07 14.44 4.74
C LEU A 32 1.41 15.10 5.95
N LEU A 33 0.12 14.87 6.18
CA LEU A 33 -0.56 15.37 7.38
C LEU A 33 0.04 14.76 8.65
N PHE A 34 0.23 13.44 8.67
CA PHE A 34 0.85 12.76 9.80
C PHE A 34 2.29 13.22 10.05
N LEU A 35 3.06 13.40 8.99
CA LEU A 35 4.43 13.89 9.06
C LEU A 35 4.48 15.34 9.57
N GLY A 36 3.59 16.20 9.09
CA GLY A 36 3.45 17.58 9.56
C GLY A 36 3.15 17.63 11.06
N LEU A 37 2.19 16.85 11.54
CA LEU A 37 1.88 16.72 12.97
C LEU A 37 3.09 16.24 13.78
N SER A 38 3.80 15.22 13.29
CA SER A 38 4.98 14.67 13.95
C SER A 38 6.11 15.68 14.06
N THR A 39 6.32 16.47 13.00
CA THR A 39 7.36 17.52 13.00
C THR A 39 7.01 18.68 13.90
N LEU A 40 5.73 19.06 13.99
CA LEU A 40 5.26 20.06 14.94
C LEU A 40 5.59 19.66 16.38
N THR A 41 5.40 18.37 16.73
CA THR A 41 5.78 17.85 18.05
C THR A 41 7.29 17.93 18.30
N LEU A 42 8.13 17.64 17.29
CA LEU A 42 9.59 17.72 17.40
C LEU A 42 10.14 19.14 17.54
N LEU A 43 9.43 20.14 17.01
CA LEU A 43 9.81 21.54 17.18
C LEU A 43 9.48 22.09 18.59
N VAL A 44 8.59 21.43 19.32
CA VAL A 44 8.16 21.83 20.66
C VAL A 44 8.87 20.98 21.70
N SER A 45 9.83 21.58 22.41
CA SER A 45 10.49 20.93 23.54
C SER A 45 9.91 21.44 24.86
N PHE A 46 9.63 20.53 25.79
CA PHE A 46 9.27 20.86 27.16
C PHE A 46 10.52 20.80 28.03
N ASP A 47 10.93 21.94 28.59
CA ASP A 47 12.01 22.02 29.58
C ASP A 47 11.43 22.60 30.89
N SER A 48 12.19 22.46 31.98
CA SER A 48 11.84 22.93 33.33
C SER A 48 11.51 24.43 33.40
N SER A 49 11.96 25.23 32.44
CA SER A 49 11.69 26.67 32.31
C SER A 49 10.52 27.02 31.39
N GLY A 50 9.78 26.04 30.86
CA GLY A 50 8.63 26.24 29.98
C GLY A 50 8.81 25.68 28.56
N ILE A 51 7.92 26.09 27.65
CA ILE A 51 7.95 25.67 26.24
C ILE A 51 9.05 26.44 25.53
N THR A 52 10.10 25.75 25.07
CA THR A 52 11.21 26.37 24.33
C THR A 52 11.30 25.81 22.91
N PHE A 53 11.49 26.70 21.94
CA PHE A 53 11.79 26.33 20.56
C PHE A 53 13.31 26.21 20.42
N THR A 54 13.84 24.99 20.51
CA THR A 54 15.28 24.77 20.40
C THR A 54 15.71 24.71 18.92
N GLY A 55 16.83 25.37 18.59
CA GLY A 55 17.41 25.32 17.24
C GLY A 55 17.83 23.91 16.81
N ALA A 56 18.23 23.06 17.77
CA ALA A 56 18.60 21.66 17.53
C ALA A 56 17.43 20.79 17.00
N GLY A 57 16.18 21.14 17.35
CA GLY A 57 15.00 20.46 16.84
C GLY A 57 14.77 20.69 15.34
N ARG A 58 15.27 21.79 14.77
CA ARG A 58 15.07 22.13 13.34
C ARG A 58 15.82 21.20 12.41
N ASP A 59 17.09 20.92 12.69
CA ASP A 59 17.91 20.04 11.85
C ASP A 59 17.42 18.60 11.91
N GLN A 60 17.05 18.13 13.10
CA GLN A 60 16.47 16.80 13.29
C GLN A 60 15.11 16.68 12.60
N ALA A 61 14.24 17.69 12.72
CA ALA A 61 12.96 17.72 12.02
C ALA A 61 13.15 17.73 10.49
N ALA A 62 14.08 18.52 9.95
CA ALA A 62 14.36 18.56 8.52
C ALA A 62 14.88 17.21 8.00
N GLN A 63 15.76 16.54 8.75
CA GLN A 63 16.24 15.19 8.39
C GLN A 63 15.12 14.15 8.43
N LEU A 64 14.28 14.18 9.47
CA LEU A 64 13.13 13.28 9.60
C LEU A 64 12.13 13.49 8.45
N CYS A 65 11.74 14.73 8.18
CA CYS A 65 10.88 15.11 7.06
C CYS A 65 11.40 14.53 5.76
N GLY A 66 12.67 14.79 5.44
CA GLY A 66 13.26 14.35 4.19
C GLY A 66 13.29 12.83 4.08
N ARG A 67 13.68 12.11 5.14
CA ARG A 67 13.74 10.63 5.13
C ARG A 67 12.35 10.03 4.97
N ALA A 68 11.38 10.49 5.75
CA ALA A 68 10.03 9.96 5.69
C ALA A 68 9.34 10.30 4.35
N ALA A 69 9.55 11.50 3.79
CA ALA A 69 9.08 11.84 2.45
C ALA A 69 9.71 10.94 1.37
N ALA A 70 11.02 10.66 1.45
CA ALA A 70 11.68 9.74 0.51
C ALA A 70 11.10 8.32 0.60
N SER A 71 10.88 7.80 1.81
CA SER A 71 10.29 6.47 2.01
C SER A 71 8.86 6.38 1.47
N VAL A 72 8.02 7.40 1.73
CA VAL A 72 6.62 7.40 1.28
C VAL A 72 6.54 7.53 -0.25
N THR A 73 7.36 8.39 -0.86
CA THR A 73 7.39 8.52 -2.34
C THR A 73 7.91 7.24 -3.01
N ALA A 74 8.91 6.56 -2.44
CA ALA A 74 9.36 5.26 -2.91
C ALA A 74 8.29 4.16 -2.78
N LEU A 75 7.56 4.15 -1.66
CA LEU A 75 6.44 3.23 -1.47
C LEU A 75 5.33 3.49 -2.50
N LEU A 76 4.98 4.75 -2.73
CA LEU A 76 3.98 5.13 -3.73
C LEU A 76 4.43 4.76 -5.14
N PHE A 77 5.71 4.92 -5.48
CA PHE A 77 6.25 4.46 -6.76
C PHE A 77 5.92 2.99 -6.97
N VAL A 78 6.33 2.11 -6.05
CA VAL A 78 6.05 0.65 -6.16
C VAL A 78 4.55 0.37 -6.20
N ALA A 79 3.77 1.00 -5.32
CA ALA A 79 2.33 0.74 -5.21
C ALA A 79 1.54 1.19 -6.46
N LEU A 80 2.01 2.20 -7.18
CA LEU A 80 1.33 2.74 -8.36
C LEU A 80 1.83 2.15 -9.68
N THR A 81 3.07 1.64 -9.73
CA THR A 81 3.63 1.06 -10.96
C THR A 81 3.57 -0.46 -11.02
N THR A 82 3.57 -1.14 -9.87
CA THR A 82 3.74 -2.59 -9.81
C THR A 82 2.49 -3.27 -9.24
N PRO A 83 1.78 -4.12 -10.02
CA PRO A 83 0.61 -4.83 -9.53
C PRO A 83 1.00 -5.90 -8.49
N MET A 84 0.09 -6.18 -7.55
CA MET A 84 0.32 -7.13 -6.46
C MET A 84 0.69 -8.54 -6.95
N THR A 85 0.16 -8.96 -8.09
CA THR A 85 0.49 -10.26 -8.72
C THR A 85 1.97 -10.37 -9.09
N GLU A 86 2.59 -9.28 -9.56
CA GLU A 86 4.02 -9.24 -9.86
C GLU A 86 4.86 -9.28 -8.58
N ILE A 87 4.44 -8.56 -7.53
CA ILE A 87 5.09 -8.61 -6.22
C ILE A 87 5.10 -10.04 -5.67
N LEU A 88 3.96 -10.74 -5.71
CA LEU A 88 3.86 -12.14 -5.27
C LEU A 88 4.74 -13.08 -6.11
N SER A 89 4.86 -12.84 -7.41
CA SER A 89 5.76 -13.60 -8.28
C SER A 89 7.23 -13.40 -7.92
N LEU A 90 7.62 -12.17 -7.56
CA LEU A 90 8.97 -11.85 -7.09
C LEU A 90 9.27 -12.52 -5.75
N LEU A 91 8.32 -12.46 -4.81
CA LEU A 91 8.43 -13.12 -3.50
C LEU A 91 8.58 -14.64 -3.64
N ARG A 92 7.91 -15.25 -4.63
CA ARG A 92 8.11 -16.68 -4.96
C ARG A 92 9.53 -16.97 -5.45
N LYS A 93 10.10 -16.12 -6.31
CA LYS A 93 11.50 -16.23 -6.75
C LYS A 93 12.50 -16.06 -5.61
N LEU A 94 12.15 -15.27 -4.59
CA LEU A 94 12.91 -15.11 -3.35
C LEU A 94 12.78 -16.31 -2.38
N LYS A 95 12.13 -17.40 -2.80
CA LYS A 95 11.97 -18.65 -2.04
C LYS A 95 11.19 -18.49 -0.72
N LEU A 96 10.22 -17.56 -0.68
CA LEU A 96 9.25 -17.53 0.41
C LEU A 96 8.39 -18.80 0.42
N PRO A 97 7.95 -19.29 1.59
CA PRO A 97 7.13 -20.49 1.69
C PRO A 97 5.86 -20.39 0.85
N ASP A 98 5.60 -21.41 0.01
CA ASP A 98 4.46 -21.43 -0.91
C ASP A 98 3.11 -21.24 -0.18
N LEU A 99 2.98 -21.77 1.05
CA LEU A 99 1.79 -21.60 1.89
C LEU A 99 1.44 -20.12 2.09
N LEU A 100 2.42 -19.27 2.43
CA LEU A 100 2.18 -17.83 2.66
C LEU A 100 1.77 -17.13 1.37
N LEU A 101 2.40 -17.52 0.25
CA LEU A 101 2.11 -16.94 -1.06
C LEU A 101 0.72 -17.33 -1.54
N ASP A 102 0.32 -18.59 -1.34
CA ASP A 102 -1.00 -19.09 -1.73
C ASP A 102 -2.10 -18.43 -0.89
N MET A 103 -1.88 -18.27 0.42
CA MET A 103 -2.77 -17.47 1.29
C MET A 103 -2.87 -16.02 0.81
N ALA A 104 -1.76 -15.40 0.43
CA ALA A 104 -1.76 -14.02 -0.09
C ALA A 104 -2.48 -13.89 -1.44
N VAL A 105 -2.33 -14.85 -2.36
CA VAL A 105 -3.03 -14.87 -3.64
C VAL A 105 -4.54 -14.98 -3.44
N ILE A 106 -4.99 -15.95 -2.62
CA ILE A 106 -6.41 -16.13 -2.32
C ILE A 106 -6.94 -14.88 -1.60
N GLY A 107 -6.22 -14.38 -0.59
CA GLY A 107 -6.58 -13.17 0.14
C GLY A 107 -6.77 -11.97 -0.78
N TYR A 108 -5.78 -11.69 -1.64
CA TYR A 108 -5.84 -10.59 -2.61
C TYR A 108 -7.01 -10.73 -3.58
N ARG A 109 -7.24 -11.92 -4.14
CA ARG A 109 -8.39 -12.16 -5.04
C ARG A 109 -9.72 -11.92 -4.32
N MET A 110 -9.82 -12.35 -3.06
CA MET A 110 -11.03 -12.20 -2.27
C MET A 110 -11.32 -10.75 -1.85
N LEU A 111 -10.31 -9.86 -1.80
CA LEU A 111 -10.54 -8.43 -1.52
C LEU A 111 -11.54 -7.80 -2.50
N PHE A 112 -11.41 -8.08 -3.80
CA PHE A 112 -12.32 -7.53 -4.80
C PHE A 112 -13.72 -8.14 -4.73
N VAL A 113 -13.80 -9.46 -4.50
CA VAL A 113 -15.06 -10.18 -4.34
C VAL A 113 -15.84 -9.66 -3.13
N PHE A 114 -15.16 -9.47 -2.00
CA PHE A 114 -15.80 -8.94 -0.79
C PHE A 114 -16.09 -7.44 -0.90
N SER A 115 -15.26 -6.67 -1.62
CA SER A 115 -15.55 -5.26 -1.89
C SER A 115 -16.87 -5.09 -2.64
N ASP A 116 -17.13 -5.94 -3.65
CA ASP A 116 -18.39 -5.92 -4.39
C ASP A 116 -19.58 -6.36 -3.51
N ALA A 117 -19.41 -7.44 -2.74
CA ALA A 117 -20.43 -7.90 -1.79
C ALA A 117 -20.77 -6.82 -0.74
N VAL A 118 -19.76 -6.13 -0.19
CA VAL A 118 -19.93 -5.01 0.73
C VAL A 118 -20.72 -3.89 0.07
N GLN A 119 -20.41 -3.54 -1.18
CA GLN A 119 -21.12 -2.49 -1.90
C GLN A 119 -22.60 -2.85 -2.10
N GLN A 120 -22.89 -4.08 -2.51
CA GLN A 120 -24.27 -4.57 -2.68
C GLN A 120 -25.06 -4.56 -1.37
N ILE A 121 -24.46 -5.03 -0.28
CA ILE A 121 -25.09 -5.01 1.05
C ILE A 121 -25.34 -3.57 1.50
N ARG A 122 -24.38 -2.67 1.31
CA ARG A 122 -24.53 -1.24 1.65
C ARG A 122 -25.68 -0.61 0.87
N THR A 123 -25.80 -0.86 -0.43
CA THR A 123 -26.92 -0.37 -1.26
C THR A 123 -28.27 -0.90 -0.78
N ALA A 124 -28.35 -2.19 -0.43
CA ALA A 124 -29.57 -2.78 0.13
C ALA A 124 -29.94 -2.19 1.50
N GLN A 125 -28.95 -1.93 2.35
CA GLN A 125 -29.16 -1.29 3.65
C GLN A 125 -29.59 0.17 3.51
N SER A 126 -29.01 0.94 2.58
CA SER A 126 -29.42 2.33 2.35
C SER A 126 -30.84 2.43 1.83
N ALA A 127 -31.28 1.50 0.96
CA ALA A 127 -32.66 1.42 0.50
C ALA A 127 -33.67 1.15 1.63
N ARG A 128 -33.22 0.57 2.75
CA ARG A 128 -34.02 0.28 3.95
C ARG A 128 -33.81 1.30 5.07
N LEU A 129 -33.30 2.49 4.75
CA LEU A 129 -33.00 3.56 5.74
C LEU A 129 -32.00 3.12 6.83
N GLY A 130 -31.13 2.15 6.53
CA GLY A 130 -30.17 1.58 7.48
C GLY A 130 -29.12 2.56 8.01
N TYR A 131 -28.97 3.72 7.38
CA TYR A 131 -28.00 4.76 7.74
C TYR A 131 -28.67 6.08 8.20
N ALA A 132 -29.97 6.05 8.52
CA ALA A 132 -30.72 7.26 8.87
C ALA A 132 -30.26 7.92 10.17
N ASN A 133 -29.92 7.12 11.19
CA ASN A 133 -29.43 7.60 12.49
C ASN A 133 -28.21 6.77 12.95
N TYR A 134 -27.38 7.31 13.84
CA TYR A 134 -26.19 6.62 14.36
C TYR A 134 -26.47 5.21 14.90
N ARG A 135 -27.59 5.02 15.63
CA ARG A 135 -28.02 3.71 16.13
C ARG A 135 -28.33 2.71 15.00
N HIS A 136 -29.01 3.17 13.94
CA HIS A 136 -29.28 2.34 12.76
C HIS A 136 -27.98 2.01 12.02
N SER A 137 -27.08 2.97 11.88
CA SER A 137 -25.77 2.77 11.23
C SER A 137 -24.92 1.72 11.93
N LEU A 138 -24.88 1.72 13.27
CA LEU A 138 -24.19 0.69 14.06
C LEU A 138 -24.84 -0.69 13.85
N ARG A 139 -26.17 -0.78 13.85
CA ARG A 139 -26.88 -2.03 13.59
C ARG A 139 -26.65 -2.54 12.17
N ALA A 140 -26.66 -1.65 11.18
CA ALA A 140 -26.37 -1.97 9.78
C ALA A 140 -24.93 -2.45 9.61
N LEU A 141 -23.96 -1.83 10.29
CA LEU A 141 -22.57 -2.29 10.30
C LEU A 141 -22.45 -3.71 10.87
N GLY A 142 -23.09 -3.99 12.00
CA GLY A 142 -23.10 -5.34 12.59
C GLY A 142 -23.69 -6.39 11.66
N GLN A 143 -24.80 -6.07 10.99
CA GLN A 143 -25.43 -6.94 9.98
C GLN A 143 -24.53 -7.16 8.76
N LEU A 144 -23.84 -6.12 8.30
CA LEU A 144 -22.90 -6.20 7.19
C LEU A 144 -21.73 -7.12 7.53
N VAL A 145 -21.12 -6.94 8.70
CA VAL A 145 -20.02 -7.79 9.17
C VAL A 145 -20.47 -9.25 9.31
N ALA A 146 -21.64 -9.51 9.89
CA ALA A 146 -22.19 -10.85 10.01
C ALA A 146 -22.42 -11.50 8.63
N ALA A 147 -23.04 -10.76 7.70
CA ALA A 147 -23.31 -11.24 6.35
C ALA A 147 -22.02 -11.56 5.56
N VAL A 148 -21.04 -10.65 5.59
CA VAL A 148 -19.74 -10.86 4.92
C VAL A 148 -19.00 -12.04 5.55
N THR A 149 -19.02 -12.17 6.87
CA THR A 149 -18.38 -13.31 7.56
C THR A 149 -18.98 -14.64 7.10
N LEU A 150 -20.31 -14.75 7.04
CA LEU A 150 -20.97 -15.96 6.54
C LEU A 150 -20.58 -16.27 5.08
N GLN A 151 -20.51 -15.25 4.23
CA GLN A 151 -20.07 -15.40 2.84
C GLN A 151 -18.60 -15.85 2.74
N VAL A 152 -17.72 -15.36 3.62
CA VAL A 152 -16.31 -15.80 3.68
C VAL A 152 -16.25 -17.30 3.97
N TRP A 153 -16.98 -17.78 4.98
CA TRP A 153 -17.02 -19.21 5.33
C TRP A 153 -17.56 -20.08 4.20
N GLN A 154 -18.67 -19.67 3.57
CA GLN A 154 -19.26 -20.40 2.44
C GLN A 154 -18.32 -20.43 1.22
N ARG A 155 -17.66 -19.31 0.90
CA ARG A 155 -16.71 -19.24 -0.21
C ARG A 155 -15.45 -20.04 0.06
N ALA A 156 -14.95 -20.07 1.30
CA ALA A 156 -13.81 -20.89 1.66
C ALA A 156 -14.12 -22.38 1.41
N ALA A 157 -15.26 -22.88 1.88
CA ALA A 157 -15.70 -24.25 1.64
C ALA A 157 -15.90 -24.55 0.13
N ALA A 158 -16.49 -23.61 -0.61
CA ALA A 158 -16.67 -23.75 -2.05
C ALA A 158 -15.34 -23.77 -2.84
N LEU A 159 -14.35 -22.97 -2.42
CA LEU A 159 -13.03 -22.94 -3.03
C LEU A 159 -12.27 -24.25 -2.76
N ASP A 160 -12.39 -24.79 -1.55
CA ASP A 160 -11.77 -26.06 -1.17
C ASP A 160 -12.38 -27.23 -1.96
N LEU A 161 -13.70 -27.28 -2.08
CA LEU A 161 -14.40 -28.25 -2.93
C LEU A 161 -13.99 -28.10 -4.41
N ALA A 162 -13.88 -26.87 -4.90
CA ALA A 162 -13.48 -26.63 -6.29
C ALA A 162 -11.99 -26.91 -6.55
N ALA A 163 -11.15 -26.88 -5.53
CA ALA A 163 -9.74 -27.24 -5.61
C ALA A 163 -9.56 -28.76 -5.60
N SER A 164 -10.25 -29.47 -4.69
CA SER A 164 -10.24 -30.94 -4.63
C SER A 164 -10.81 -31.57 -5.91
N ALA A 165 -11.89 -31.02 -6.47
CA ALA A 165 -12.46 -31.46 -7.75
C ALA A 165 -11.50 -31.28 -8.95
N ARG A 166 -10.48 -30.43 -8.82
CA ARG A 166 -9.45 -30.17 -9.85
C ARG A 166 -8.12 -30.88 -9.54
N CYS A 167 -8.15 -31.88 -8.67
CA CYS A 167 -6.96 -32.66 -8.27
C CYS A 167 -5.83 -31.76 -7.77
N ASN A 168 -6.15 -30.77 -6.91
CA ASN A 168 -5.13 -29.89 -6.35
C ASN A 168 -4.30 -30.62 -5.28
N ASP A 169 -2.98 -30.71 -5.49
CA ASP A 169 -2.02 -31.39 -4.60
C ASP A 169 -1.55 -30.50 -3.42
N GLY A 170 -2.35 -29.52 -3.02
CA GLY A 170 -2.06 -28.58 -1.94
C GLY A 170 -1.58 -27.21 -2.41
N SER A 171 -0.52 -27.13 -3.22
CA SER A 171 0.06 -25.83 -3.64
C SER A 171 -0.63 -25.25 -4.88
N LEU A 172 -0.99 -23.97 -4.85
CA LEU A 172 -1.50 -23.25 -6.02
C LEU A 172 -0.33 -22.83 -6.93
N ARG A 173 -0.18 -23.53 -8.05
CA ARG A 173 0.85 -23.24 -9.06
C ARG A 173 0.26 -22.42 -10.20
N PHE A 174 0.73 -21.19 -10.34
CA PHE A 174 0.33 -20.29 -11.43
C PHE A 174 1.42 -20.23 -12.50
N LEU A 175 1.02 -20.23 -13.77
CA LEU A 175 1.94 -19.98 -14.88
C LEU A 175 2.44 -18.53 -14.79
N THR A 176 3.76 -18.36 -14.72
CA THR A 176 4.36 -17.03 -14.66
C THR A 176 4.35 -16.42 -16.06
N PRO A 177 3.97 -15.14 -16.23
CA PRO A 177 4.06 -14.48 -17.52
C PRO A 177 5.53 -14.46 -18.01
N VAL A 178 5.72 -14.68 -19.31
CA VAL A 178 7.04 -14.63 -19.95
C VAL A 178 7.35 -13.16 -20.30
N TYR A 179 8.40 -12.61 -19.68
CA TYR A 179 8.85 -11.25 -19.94
C TYR A 179 9.85 -11.23 -21.10
N GLY A 180 9.44 -10.72 -22.27
CA GLY A 180 10.25 -10.73 -23.49
C GLY A 180 11.56 -9.92 -23.43
N HIS A 181 11.66 -8.91 -22.55
CA HIS A 181 12.82 -8.00 -22.47
C HIS A 181 13.48 -7.95 -21.09
N ALA A 182 13.38 -9.04 -20.31
CA ALA A 182 13.79 -9.07 -18.90
C ALA A 182 15.22 -8.54 -18.62
N ARG A 183 16.19 -8.83 -19.49
CA ARG A 183 17.59 -8.38 -19.30
C ARG A 183 17.75 -6.87 -19.46
N ARG A 184 17.07 -6.28 -20.44
CA ARG A 184 17.12 -4.82 -20.69
C ARG A 184 16.46 -4.08 -19.55
N ASP A 185 15.30 -4.54 -19.12
CA ASP A 185 14.53 -3.89 -18.07
C ASP A 185 15.24 -4.00 -16.71
N LEU A 186 15.94 -5.11 -16.46
CA LEU A 186 16.81 -5.27 -15.30
C LEU A 186 18.04 -4.34 -15.35
N ALA A 187 18.65 -4.17 -16.52
CA ALA A 187 19.77 -3.23 -16.68
C ALA A 187 19.31 -1.77 -16.46
N VAL A 188 18.16 -1.38 -17.02
CA VAL A 188 17.60 -0.02 -16.84
C VAL A 188 17.26 0.23 -15.37
N SER A 189 16.64 -0.72 -14.68
CA SER A 189 16.32 -0.57 -13.26
C SER A 189 17.56 -0.52 -12.35
N LEU A 190 18.60 -1.31 -12.65
CA LEU A 190 19.89 -1.21 -11.96
C LEU A 190 20.55 0.15 -12.17
N CYS A 191 20.60 0.65 -13.40
CA CYS A 191 21.15 1.97 -13.70
C CYS A 191 20.37 3.09 -13.01
N ALA A 192 19.04 3.04 -13.04
CA ALA A 192 18.20 4.03 -12.36
C ALA A 192 18.39 3.99 -10.84
N GLY A 193 18.45 2.79 -10.24
CA GLY A 193 18.71 2.61 -8.82
C GLY A 193 20.09 3.12 -8.40
N ALA A 194 21.13 2.80 -9.17
CA ALA A 194 22.49 3.32 -8.94
C ALA A 194 22.54 4.86 -9.04
N GLY A 195 21.84 5.44 -10.02
CA GLY A 195 21.70 6.90 -10.14
C GLY A 195 21.04 7.54 -8.92
N LEU A 196 19.96 6.95 -8.39
CA LEU A 196 19.31 7.43 -7.17
C LEU A 196 20.22 7.32 -5.94
N ILE A 197 20.98 6.24 -5.81
CA ILE A 197 21.95 6.05 -4.71
C ILE A 197 23.07 7.09 -4.80
N MET A 198 23.59 7.37 -6.00
CA MET A 198 24.59 8.41 -6.22
C MET A 198 24.06 9.81 -5.83
N ILE A 199 22.82 10.13 -6.19
CA ILE A 199 22.16 11.39 -5.78
C ILE A 199 22.00 11.46 -4.25
N ALA A 200 21.74 10.34 -3.59
CA ALA A 200 21.62 10.29 -2.14
C ALA A 200 22.97 10.45 -1.41
N LEU A 201 24.08 10.03 -2.03
CA LEU A 201 25.43 10.08 -1.47
C LEU A 201 26.16 11.40 -1.74
N LEU A 202 25.75 12.17 -2.75
CA LEU A 202 26.35 13.47 -3.07
C LEU A 202 26.07 14.48 -1.93
N PRO A 203 27.12 14.93 -1.20
CA PRO A 203 26.99 16.01 -0.24
C PRO A 203 26.81 17.32 -1.02
N VAL A 204 25.57 17.80 -1.08
CA VAL A 204 25.23 19.18 -1.46
C VAL A 204 24.54 19.82 -0.28
#